data_AF-A0A948SXU9-F1
#
_entry.id   AF-A0A948SXU9-F1
#
_cell.length_a   1.000
_cell.length_b   1.000
_cell.length_c   1.000
_cell.angle_alpha   90.00
_cell.angle_beta   90.00
_cell.angle_gamma   90.00
#
_symmetry.space_group_name_H-M   'P 1'
#
loop_
_entity.id
_entity.type
_entity.pdbx_description
1 polymer ?
#
loop_
_entity_poly.entity_id
_entity_poly.type
_entity_poly.pdbx_seq_one_letter_code
_entity_poly.pdbx_strand_id
1 'polypeptide(L)'
;GYVLAYQGRLSEAVERYQQALGMGPGYIPAEYNLAGIYLVQKKYREALELLEDLDEQFQDHRNLMKSKILNNRGYARWHLGDKKAALADFKQAVSMTPGFKDAENNLTYAESGKDPQTISLGMK
;
A
#
# COMPACT_ATOMS: atom_id res chain seq x y z
N GLY A 1 0.42 -10.26 -13.79
CA GLY A 1 0.93 -9.43 -12.68
C GLY A 1 1.30 -10.30 -11.50
N TYR A 2 0.30 -10.86 -10.80
CA TYR A 2 0.48 -11.49 -9.49
C TYR A 2 1.54 -12.60 -9.42
N VAL A 3 1.46 -13.61 -10.28
CA VAL A 3 2.43 -14.72 -10.28
C VAL A 3 3.86 -14.23 -10.55
N LEU A 4 4.03 -13.24 -11.44
CA LEU A 4 5.34 -12.64 -11.73
C LEU A 4 5.89 -11.89 -10.51
N ALA A 5 5.02 -11.15 -9.80
CA ALA A 5 5.41 -10.47 -8.56
C ALA A 5 5.88 -11.48 -7.52
N TYR A 6 5.14 -12.58 -7.34
CA TYR A 6 5.52 -13.66 -6.44
C TYR A 6 6.85 -14.33 -6.80
N GLN A 7 7.24 -14.31 -8.08
CA GLN A 7 8.53 -14.82 -8.56
C GLN A 7 9.66 -13.78 -8.48
N GLY A 8 9.43 -12.60 -7.90
CA GLY A 8 10.40 -11.49 -7.86
C GLY A 8 10.61 -10.78 -9.20
N ARG A 9 9.85 -11.15 -10.24
CA ARG A 9 9.90 -10.55 -11.59
C ARG A 9 9.10 -9.26 -11.63
N LEU A 10 9.50 -8.30 -10.80
CA LEU A 10 8.72 -7.10 -10.50
C LEU A 10 8.49 -6.22 -11.73
N SER A 11 9.49 -6.05 -12.60
CA SER A 11 9.33 -5.24 -13.83
C SER A 11 8.27 -5.81 -14.77
N GLU A 12 8.28 -7.13 -14.99
CA GLU A 12 7.27 -7.79 -15.81
C GLU A 12 5.89 -7.79 -15.13
N ALA A 13 5.86 -7.88 -13.80
CA ALA A 13 4.62 -7.75 -13.05
C ALA A 13 3.98 -6.36 -13.24
N VAL A 14 4.79 -5.29 -13.20
CA VAL A 14 4.36 -3.92 -13.48
C VAL A 14 3.77 -3.80 -14.87
N GLU A 15 4.47 -4.27 -15.91
CA GLU A 15 3.97 -4.23 -17.29
C GLU A 15 2.60 -4.91 -17.42
N ARG A 16 2.42 -6.08 -16.79
CA ARG A 16 1.14 -6.80 -16.83
C ARG A 16 0.03 -6.08 -16.08
N TYR A 17 0.33 -5.41 -14.97
CA TYR A 17 -0.68 -4.63 -14.27
C TYR A 17 -1.05 -3.35 -15.03
N GLN A 18 -0.07 -2.65 -15.60
CA GLN A 18 -0.33 -1.48 -16.45
C GLN A 18 -1.15 -1.84 -17.69
N GLN A 19 -0.86 -2.98 -18.34
CA GLN A 19 -1.69 -3.49 -19.45
C GLN A 19 -3.14 -3.74 -19.00
N ALA A 20 -3.35 -4.37 -17.84
CA ALA A 20 -4.68 -4.63 -17.32
C ALA A 20 -5.45 -3.33 -17.04
N LEU A 21 -4.80 -2.34 -16.43
CA LEU A 21 -5.41 -1.03 -16.14
C LEU A 21 -5.68 -0.21 -17.41
N GLY A 22 -4.86 -0.36 -18.46
CA GLY A 22 -5.11 0.24 -19.77
C GLY A 22 -6.30 -0.36 -20.52
N MET A 23 -6.67 -1.62 -20.22
CA MET A 23 -7.86 -2.28 -20.79
C MET A 23 -9.14 -1.95 -20.02
N GLY A 24 -9.02 -1.59 -18.74
CA GLY A 24 -10.14 -1.25 -17.87
C GLY A 24 -9.65 -0.59 -16.59
N PRO A 25 -9.78 0.75 -16.44
CA PRO A 25 -9.44 1.42 -15.20
C PRO A 25 -10.38 1.01 -14.06
N GLY A 26 -9.93 1.11 -12.81
CA GLY A 26 -10.75 0.80 -11.63
C GLY A 26 -10.74 -0.67 -11.21
N TYR A 27 -9.84 -1.50 -11.75
CA TYR A 27 -9.64 -2.86 -11.22
C TYR A 27 -8.78 -2.81 -9.96
N ILE A 28 -9.45 -2.61 -8.82
CA ILE A 28 -8.84 -2.40 -7.50
C ILE A 28 -7.72 -3.40 -7.16
N PRO A 29 -7.88 -4.74 -7.34
CA PRO A 29 -6.80 -5.67 -7.05
C PRO A 29 -5.53 -5.44 -7.89
N ALA A 30 -5.64 -4.98 -9.13
CA ALA A 30 -4.45 -4.66 -9.93
C ALA A 30 -3.79 -3.37 -9.46
N GLU A 31 -4.56 -2.32 -9.18
CA GLU A 31 -4.06 -1.05 -8.65
C GLU A 31 -3.34 -1.26 -7.31
N TYR A 32 -3.96 -2.00 -6.40
CA TYR A 32 -3.38 -2.29 -5.08
C TYR A 32 -2.08 -3.10 -5.19
N ASN A 33 -2.04 -4.13 -6.05
CA ASN A 33 -0.84 -4.93 -6.25
C ASN A 33 0.27 -4.13 -6.95
N LEU A 34 -0.09 -3.24 -7.89
CA LEU A 34 0.86 -2.36 -8.56
C LEU A 34 1.48 -1.37 -7.57
N ALA A 35 0.67 -0.75 -6.72
CA ALA A 35 1.15 0.12 -5.64
C ALA A 35 2.11 -0.64 -4.70
N GLY A 36 1.77 -1.87 -4.31
CA GLY A 36 2.64 -2.73 -3.50
C GLY A 36 4.01 -3.00 -4.17
N ILE A 37 4.03 -3.24 -5.48
CA ILE A 37 5.28 -3.41 -6.23
C ILE A 37 6.09 -2.11 -6.24
N TYR A 38 5.45 -0.96 -6.43
CA TYR A 38 6.12 0.34 -6.37
C TYR A 38 6.73 0.61 -5.00
N LEU A 39 6.06 0.22 -3.90
CA LEU A 39 6.64 0.30 -2.56
C LEU A 39 7.92 -0.54 -2.43
N VAL A 40 7.91 -1.78 -2.92
CA VAL A 40 9.10 -2.66 -2.93
C VAL A 40 10.23 -2.05 -3.78
N GLN A 41 9.88 -1.41 -4.90
CA GLN A 41 10.84 -0.71 -5.77
C GLN A 41 11.26 0.68 -5.24
N LYS A 42 10.77 1.11 -4.06
CA LYS A 42 10.99 2.44 -3.48
C LYS A 42 10.49 3.60 -4.34
N LYS A 43 9.57 3.32 -5.26
CA LYS A 43 8.84 4.29 -6.09
C LYS A 43 7.66 4.87 -5.30
N TYR A 44 7.98 5.59 -4.23
CA TYR A 44 6.99 5.98 -3.23
C TYR A 44 5.96 6.98 -3.75
N ARG A 45 6.34 7.85 -4.70
CA ARG A 45 5.41 8.82 -5.28
C ARG A 45 4.38 8.13 -6.17
N GLU A 46 4.82 7.22 -7.03
CA GLU A 46 3.93 6.44 -7.89
C GLU A 46 3.02 5.50 -7.07
N ALA A 47 3.53 4.95 -5.97
CA ALA A 47 2.70 4.18 -5.03
C ALA A 47 1.66 5.07 -4.34
N LEU A 48 2.05 6.27 -3.90
CA LEU A 48 1.16 7.20 -3.19
C LEU A 48 -0.02 7.61 -4.07
N GLU A 49 0.23 7.98 -5.34
CA GLU A 49 -0.82 8.35 -6.30
C GLU A 49 -1.88 7.24 -6.42
N LEU A 50 -1.46 5.99 -6.67
CA LEU A 50 -2.38 4.85 -6.75
C LEU A 50 -3.14 4.59 -5.44
N LEU A 51 -2.49 4.79 -4.29
CA LEU A 51 -3.10 4.54 -2.98
C LEU A 51 -4.09 5.64 -2.59
N GLU A 52 -3.89 6.88 -3.05
CA GLU A 52 -4.84 7.97 -2.87
C GLU A 52 -6.10 7.74 -3.74
N ASP A 53 -5.91 7.38 -5.01
CA ASP A 53 -7.02 7.02 -5.91
C ASP A 53 -7.83 5.83 -5.36
N LEU A 54 -7.16 4.81 -4.83
CA LEU A 54 -7.81 3.68 -4.18
C LEU A 54 -8.55 4.11 -2.91
N ASP A 55 -7.96 4.97 -2.08
CA ASP A 55 -8.59 5.43 -0.84
C ASP A 55 -9.92 6.15 -1.11
N GLU A 56 -9.99 6.94 -2.18
CA GLU A 56 -11.21 7.62 -2.63
C GLU A 56 -12.32 6.64 -3.03
N GLN A 57 -11.99 5.54 -3.70
CA GLN A 57 -12.95 4.51 -4.09
C GLN A 57 -13.58 3.78 -2.89
N PHE A 58 -12.95 3.84 -1.71
CA PHE A 58 -13.39 3.14 -0.49
C PHE A 58 -13.87 4.08 0.63
N GLN A 59 -14.22 5.35 0.35
CA GLN A 59 -14.56 6.33 1.40
C GLN A 59 -15.61 5.84 2.43
N ASP A 60 -16.63 5.10 2.00
CA ASP A 60 -17.71 4.59 2.88
C ASP A 60 -17.51 3.14 3.36
N HIS A 61 -16.36 2.53 3.06
CA HIS A 61 -16.15 1.09 3.27
C HIS A 61 -15.17 0.84 4.42
N ARG A 62 -15.70 0.64 5.63
CA ARG A 62 -14.88 0.13 6.75
C ARG A 62 -14.63 -1.36 6.56
N ASN A 63 -13.49 -1.71 5.95
CA ASN A 63 -13.08 -3.10 5.77
C ASN A 63 -11.55 -3.26 5.79
N LEU A 64 -11.11 -4.51 5.72
CA LEU A 64 -9.68 -4.86 5.70
C LEU A 64 -8.95 -4.25 4.49
N MET A 65 -9.62 -4.10 3.33
CA MET A 65 -8.98 -3.51 2.14
C MET A 65 -8.64 -2.04 2.37
N LYS A 66 -9.59 -1.25 2.90
CA LYS A 66 -9.34 0.15 3.30
C LYS A 66 -8.18 0.25 4.30
N SER A 67 -8.15 -0.65 5.29
CA SER A 67 -7.06 -0.68 6.29
C SER A 67 -5.70 -1.00 5.66
N LYS A 68 -5.66 -1.90 4.68
CA LYS A 68 -4.45 -2.22 3.89
C LYS A 68 -3.99 -1.05 3.03
N ILE A 69 -4.92 -0.34 2.39
CA ILE A 69 -4.63 0.86 1.59
C ILE A 69 -4.04 1.94 2.48
N LEU A 70 -4.70 2.27 3.60
CA LEU A 70 -4.21 3.25 4.58
C LEU A 70 -2.82 2.88 5.10
N ASN A 71 -2.57 1.62 5.45
CA ASN A 71 -1.25 1.20 5.90
C ASN A 71 -0.17 1.40 4.82
N ASN A 72 -0.44 0.99 3.59
CA ASN A 72 0.51 1.18 2.49
C ASN A 72 0.73 2.66 2.15
N ARG A 73 -0.32 3.49 2.26
CA ARG A 73 -0.24 4.94 2.04
C ARG A 73 0.60 5.61 3.11
N GLY A 74 0.41 5.20 4.37
CA GLY A 74 1.22 5.66 5.48
C GLY A 74 2.70 5.32 5.29
N TYR A 75 3.00 4.10 4.81
CA TYR A 75 4.36 3.69 4.47
C TYR A 75 4.98 4.56 3.35
N ALA A 76 4.24 4.83 2.27
CA ALA A 76 4.70 5.72 1.21
C ALA A 76 4.99 7.15 1.72
N ARG A 77 4.04 7.74 2.46
CA ARG A 77 4.15 9.09 3.04
C ARG A 77 5.32 9.23 4.00
N TRP A 78 5.57 8.20 4.81
CA TRP A 78 6.71 8.16 5.72
C TRP A 78 8.03 8.32 4.97
N HIS A 79 8.24 7.54 3.90
CA HIS A 79 9.45 7.60 3.09
C HIS A 79 9.57 8.85 2.21
N LEU A 80 8.45 9.50 1.89
CA LEU A 80 8.43 10.82 1.26
C LEU A 80 8.66 11.97 2.24
N GLY A 81 8.75 11.68 3.55
CA GLY A 81 9.04 12.65 4.61
C GLY A 81 7.80 13.24 5.29
N ASP A 82 6.58 12.95 4.82
CA ASP A 82 5.34 13.35 5.49
C ASP A 82 4.99 12.35 6.62
N LYS A 83 5.82 12.36 7.65
CA LYS A 83 5.67 11.49 8.82
C LYS A 83 4.38 11.77 9.59
N LYS A 84 3.87 13.01 9.53
CA LYS A 84 2.64 13.39 10.21
C LYS A 84 1.42 12.73 9.55
N ALA A 85 1.31 12.82 8.23
CA ALA A 85 0.23 12.14 7.51
C ALA A 85 0.39 10.62 7.58
N ALA A 86 1.62 10.10 7.55
CA ALA A 86 1.87 8.67 7.74
C ALA A 86 1.33 8.13 9.08
N LEU A 87 1.60 8.83 10.18
CA LEU A 87 1.07 8.47 11.50
C LEU A 87 -0.46 8.51 11.53
N ALA A 88 -1.09 9.47 10.88
CA ALA A 88 -2.55 9.54 10.79
C ALA A 88 -3.12 8.32 10.05
N ASP A 89 -2.52 7.94 8.93
CA ASP A 89 -2.93 6.78 8.15
C ASP A 89 -2.78 5.47 8.92
N PHE A 90 -1.64 5.25 9.61
CA PHE A 90 -1.45 4.05 10.43
C PHE A 90 -2.47 3.95 11.56
N LYS A 91 -2.74 5.07 12.27
CA LYS A 91 -3.76 5.13 13.32
C LYS A 91 -5.15 4.80 12.79
N GLN A 92 -5.49 5.33 11.62
CA GLN A 92 -6.77 5.05 10.99
C GLN A 92 -6.88 3.58 10.57
N ALA A 93 -5.82 2.98 10.01
CA ALA A 93 -5.79 1.57 9.65
C ALA A 93 -6.04 0.65 10.87
N VAL A 94 -5.36 0.91 12.00
CA VAL A 94 -5.54 0.16 13.26
C VAL A 94 -6.96 0.34 13.82
N SER A 95 -7.50 1.57 13.79
CA SER A 95 -8.86 1.86 14.25
C SER A 95 -9.94 1.16 13.41
N MET A 96 -9.71 1.05 12.10
CA MET A 96 -10.64 0.38 11.19
C MET A 96 -10.65 -1.14 11.35
N THR A 97 -9.48 -1.75 11.51
CA THR A 97 -9.32 -3.19 11.73
C THR A 97 -8.39 -3.47 12.91
N PRO A 98 -8.92 -3.48 14.15
CA PRO A 98 -8.15 -3.93 15.31
C PRO A 98 -7.60 -5.35 15.11
N GLY A 99 -6.35 -5.61 15.48
CA GLY A 99 -5.67 -6.89 15.25
C GLY A 99 -5.02 -7.02 13.87
N PHE A 100 -5.07 -5.99 13.02
CA PHE A 100 -4.27 -5.95 11.79
C PHE A 100 -2.80 -5.70 12.12
N LYS A 101 -2.07 -6.78 12.40
CA LYS A 101 -0.68 -6.77 12.90
C LYS A 101 0.27 -5.89 12.09
N ASP A 102 0.15 -5.86 10.77
CA ASP A 102 1.05 -5.03 9.94
C ASP A 102 0.87 -3.54 10.23
N ALA A 103 -0.37 -3.07 10.38
CA ALA A 103 -0.66 -1.68 10.74
C ALA A 103 -0.27 -1.35 12.18
N GLU A 104 -0.49 -2.28 13.13
CA GLU A 104 -0.07 -2.12 14.53
C GLU A 104 1.46 -2.00 14.66
N ASN A 105 2.20 -2.86 13.94
CA ASN A 105 3.66 -2.82 13.90
C ASN A 105 4.16 -1.52 13.28
N ASN A 106 3.58 -1.10 12.15
CA ASN A 106 3.97 0.13 11.48
C ASN A 106 3.67 1.38 12.31
N LEU A 107 2.53 1.41 12.99
CA LEU A 107 2.22 2.47 13.94
C LEU A 107 3.25 2.51 15.06
N THR A 108 3.56 1.35 15.66
CA THR A 108 4.54 1.25 16.76
C THR A 108 5.93 1.73 16.33
N TYR A 109 6.39 1.32 15.14
CA TYR A 109 7.66 1.79 14.59
C TYR A 109 7.65 3.30 14.35
N ALA A 110 6.61 3.81 13.69
CA ALA A 110 6.47 5.22 13.37
C ALA A 110 6.45 6.10 14.64
N GLU A 111 5.71 5.69 15.67
CA GLU A 111 5.64 6.39 16.97
C GLU A 111 6.98 6.35 17.72
N SER A 112 7.74 5.27 17.55
CA SER A 112 9.09 5.11 18.11
C SER A 112 10.17 5.81 17.27
N GLY A 113 9.80 6.50 16.19
CA GLY A 113 10.74 7.13 15.25
C GLY A 113 11.55 6.15 14.40
N LYS A 114 11.22 4.86 14.43
CA LYS A 114 11.83 3.80 13.64
C LYS A 114 11.16 3.68 12.28
N ASP A 115 11.86 3.06 11.34
CA ASP A 115 11.34 2.87 9.98
C ASP A 115 10.23 1.82 9.94
N PRO A 116 9.00 2.17 9.53
CA PRO A 116 7.93 1.22 9.29
C PRO A 116 8.34 0.21 8.22
N GLN A 117 7.66 -0.93 8.19
CA GLN A 117 7.94 -2.00 7.23
C GLN A 117 6.85 -2.03 6.17
N THR A 118 7.23 -2.32 4.93
CA THR A 118 6.24 -2.54 3.87
C THR A 118 5.45 -3.81 4.17
N ILE A 119 4.19 -3.88 3.73
CA ILE A 119 3.48 -5.16 3.70
C ILE A 119 4.21 -6.01 2.65
N SER A 120 5.02 -6.97 3.10
CA SER A 120 5.51 -8.00 2.20
C SER A 120 4.27 -8.68 1.61
N LEU A 121 4.14 -8.67 0.28
CA LEU A 121 3.07 -9.32 -0.48
C LEU A 121 3.10 -10.86 -0.34
N GLY A 122 3.68 -11.40 0.74
CA GLY A 122 4.06 -12.80 0.88
C GLY A 122 5.16 -13.20 -0.11
N MET A 123 5.83 -12.22 -0.73
CA MET A 123 6.98 -12.46 -1.61
C MET A 123 8.16 -12.81 -0.71
N LYS A 124 8.46 -14.10 -0.60
CA LYS A 124 9.71 -14.60 -0.04
C LYS A 124 10.83 -14.48 -1.06
#